data_AF-A0A1G0YSA8-F1
#
_entry.id   AF-A0A1G0YSA8-F1
#
_cell.length_a   1.000
_cell.length_b   1.000
_cell.length_c   1.000
_cell.angle_alpha   90.00
_cell.angle_beta   90.00
_cell.angle_gamma   90.00
#
_symmetry.space_group_name_H-M   'P 1'
#
loop_
_entity.id
_entity.type
_entity.pdbx_description
1 polymer ?
#
loop_
_entity_poly.entity_id
_entity_poly.type
_entity_poly.pdbx_seq_one_letter_code
_entity_poly.pdbx_strand_id
1 'polypeptide(L)'
;MPRNITEIKTIVGALDGFNLDPEETLVAVDLDNTVEWPHLDLGGDAWYHCLLNEAAAHILDEETRKAFVIAIYRSVQCYVRTQPVEPEIVPLIKALQDKGVFLLAVTARDECLKEATVRQLKDIGVKIPLIIHCDGGDKGHKLKEFMDKEFIGKGKKLPSHIVMFDDKEHHLICVADVVESLGISFTGFRYAFLDEKVKQFDMSKANGELAYIKEWLPELLLDTVDKLHLAETDPALTLSPTLMTRGFFALEPSRQYALQCLEISESDRTKTLS
;
A
#
# COMPACT_ATOMS: atom_id res chain seq x y z
N MET A 1 2.18 21.97 20.27
CA MET A 1 2.93 22.80 19.30
C MET A 1 2.34 22.54 17.91
N PRO A 2 2.40 23.45 16.93
CA PRO A 2 2.03 23.10 15.56
C PRO A 2 2.90 21.93 15.11
N ARG A 3 2.29 20.87 14.58
CA ARG A 3 3.03 19.69 14.09
C ARG A 3 3.83 20.09 12.87
N ASN A 4 5.07 19.62 12.77
CA ASN A 4 5.95 19.90 11.64
C ASN A 4 5.60 18.97 10.45
N ILE A 5 4.40 19.15 9.89
CA ILE A 5 3.91 18.44 8.71
C ILE A 5 3.82 19.43 7.55
N THR A 6 4.52 19.14 6.45
CA THR A 6 4.56 20.01 5.27
C THR A 6 4.11 19.23 4.03
N GLU A 7 3.25 19.81 3.22
CA GLU A 7 2.92 19.24 1.91
C GLU A 7 4.08 19.44 0.92
N ILE A 8 4.43 18.38 0.19
CA ILE A 8 5.50 18.37 -0.81
C ILE A 8 5.02 17.75 -2.11
N LYS A 9 5.66 18.13 -3.22
CA LYS A 9 5.41 17.54 -4.54
C LYS A 9 6.43 16.49 -4.93
N THR A 10 7.67 16.56 -4.44
CA THR A 10 8.71 15.57 -4.72
C THR A 10 9.48 15.25 -3.45
N ILE A 11 9.82 13.98 -3.24
CA ILE A 11 10.61 13.58 -2.06
C ILE A 11 12.03 14.16 -2.17
N VAL A 12 12.59 14.17 -3.37
CA VAL A 12 13.93 14.73 -3.64
C VAL A 12 13.99 16.21 -3.27
N GLY A 13 12.97 16.99 -3.64
CA GLY A 13 12.91 18.42 -3.32
C GLY A 13 12.76 18.69 -1.82
N ALA A 14 12.05 17.82 -1.10
CA ALA A 14 11.89 17.93 0.35
C ALA A 14 13.20 17.64 1.12
N LEU A 15 14.05 16.77 0.55
CA LEU A 15 15.33 16.41 1.13
C LEU A 15 16.48 17.33 0.68
N ASP A 16 16.26 18.22 -0.29
CA ASP A 16 17.26 19.20 -0.71
C ASP A 16 17.56 20.17 0.44
N GLY A 17 18.82 20.26 0.84
CA GLY A 17 19.25 21.02 2.01
C GLY A 17 18.78 20.46 3.37
N PHE A 18 18.07 19.33 3.40
CA PHE A 18 17.66 18.70 4.65
C PHE A 18 18.84 17.91 5.25
N ASN A 19 19.31 18.33 6.42
CA ASN A 19 20.42 17.65 7.09
C ASN A 19 19.89 16.41 7.84
N LEU A 20 20.04 15.24 7.20
CA LEU A 20 19.81 13.95 7.86
C LEU A 20 21.09 13.51 8.57
N ASP A 21 21.02 13.33 9.90
CA ASP A 21 22.07 12.69 10.66
C ASP A 21 21.86 11.16 10.61
N PRO A 22 22.70 10.38 9.92
CA PRO A 22 22.47 8.95 9.77
C PRO A 22 22.48 8.16 11.08
N GLU A 23 23.14 8.68 12.13
CA GLU A 23 23.25 7.99 13.43
C GLU A 23 22.04 8.28 14.34
N GLU A 24 21.32 9.36 14.08
CA GLU A 24 20.23 9.81 14.95
C GLU A 24 18.86 9.87 14.28
N THR A 25 18.82 9.92 12.95
CA THR A 25 17.59 10.01 12.17
C THR A 25 17.14 8.65 11.64
N LEU A 26 15.89 8.32 11.92
CA LEU A 26 15.17 7.25 11.23
C LEU A 26 14.30 7.86 10.12
N VAL A 27 14.37 7.29 8.92
CA VAL A 27 13.47 7.64 7.82
C VAL A 27 12.41 6.55 7.67
N ALA A 28 11.15 6.96 7.72
CA ALA A 28 9.99 6.11 7.45
C ALA A 28 9.33 6.55 6.14
N VAL A 29 8.94 5.59 5.31
CA VAL A 29 8.19 5.86 4.08
C VAL A 29 6.94 5.00 4.03
N ASP A 30 5.82 5.57 3.59
CA ASP A 30 4.74 4.74 3.07
C ASP A 30 5.14 4.08 1.74
N LEU A 31 4.39 3.05 1.33
CA LEU A 31 4.59 2.37 0.06
C LEU A 31 3.65 2.89 -1.00
N ASP A 32 2.35 2.62 -0.85
CA ASP A 32 1.33 2.98 -1.84
C ASP A 32 1.25 4.50 -2.01
N ASN A 33 1.21 4.95 -3.25
CA ASN A 33 1.23 6.36 -3.66
C ASN A 33 2.42 7.20 -3.15
N THR A 34 3.41 6.59 -2.51
CA THR A 34 4.60 7.27 -1.98
C THR A 34 5.89 6.75 -2.62
N VAL A 35 6.16 5.45 -2.48
CA VAL A 35 7.31 4.79 -3.13
C VAL A 35 6.88 4.19 -4.47
N GLU A 36 5.73 3.52 -4.48
CA GLU A 36 5.22 2.82 -5.65
C GLU A 36 3.73 3.07 -5.89
N TRP A 37 3.31 2.85 -7.13
CA TRP A 37 1.90 2.85 -7.52
C TRP A 37 1.68 1.83 -8.65
N PRO A 38 0.45 1.32 -8.84
CA PRO A 38 0.18 0.32 -9.86
C PRO A 38 0.49 0.83 -11.28
N HIS A 39 0.84 -0.08 -12.19
CA HIS A 39 0.99 0.26 -13.61
C HIS A 39 -0.32 0.66 -14.30
N LEU A 40 -1.42 0.21 -13.72
CA LEU A 40 -2.79 0.24 -14.23
C LEU A 40 -3.71 0.91 -13.20
N ASP A 41 -5.00 1.07 -13.51
CA ASP A 41 -5.95 1.63 -12.54
C ASP A 41 -6.35 0.57 -11.48
N LEU A 42 -6.31 -0.71 -11.86
CA LEU A 42 -6.55 -1.85 -10.99
C LEU A 42 -5.46 -2.03 -9.91
N GLY A 43 -5.89 -2.27 -8.67
CA GLY A 43 -5.00 -2.55 -7.54
C GLY A 43 -4.56 -1.32 -6.75
N GLY A 44 -4.98 -0.11 -7.13
CA GLY A 44 -4.64 1.11 -6.39
C GLY A 44 -5.56 1.38 -5.19
N ASP A 45 -5.16 2.34 -4.37
CA ASP A 45 -5.98 2.88 -3.26
C ASP A 45 -7.31 3.48 -3.75
N ALA A 46 -7.27 4.21 -4.86
CA ALA A 46 -8.46 4.77 -5.50
C ALA A 46 -9.46 3.66 -5.91
N TRP A 47 -8.94 2.58 -6.51
CA TRP A 47 -9.75 1.41 -6.87
C TRP A 47 -10.35 0.73 -5.65
N TYR A 48 -9.58 0.53 -4.57
CA TYR A 48 -10.08 -0.04 -3.32
C TYR A 48 -11.26 0.77 -2.75
N HIS A 49 -11.15 2.10 -2.72
CA HIS A 49 -12.22 2.97 -2.23
C HIS A 49 -13.47 2.95 -3.14
N CYS A 50 -13.29 2.97 -4.45
CA CYS A 50 -14.42 2.81 -5.39
C CYS A 50 -15.08 1.43 -5.25
N LEU A 51 -14.29 0.38 -5.07
CA LEU A 51 -14.78 -0.99 -4.87
C LEU A 51 -15.59 -1.12 -3.56
N LEU A 52 -15.16 -0.46 -2.47
CA LEU A 52 -15.96 -0.39 -1.24
C LEU A 52 -17.31 0.29 -1.45
N ASN A 53 -17.34 1.39 -2.21
CA ASN A 53 -18.56 2.13 -2.50
C ASN A 53 -19.51 1.32 -3.40
N GLU A 54 -18.98 0.66 -4.43
CA GLU A 54 -19.76 -0.21 -5.31
C GLU A 54 -20.36 -1.38 -4.52
N ALA A 55 -19.55 -2.05 -3.69
CA ALA A 55 -20.02 -3.15 -2.87
C ALA A 55 -21.10 -2.73 -1.86
N ALA A 56 -21.14 -1.46 -1.43
CA ALA A 56 -22.19 -0.94 -0.56
C ALA A 56 -23.57 -0.87 -1.22
N ALA A 57 -23.64 -0.83 -2.56
CA ALA A 57 -24.91 -0.88 -3.29
C ALA A 57 -25.54 -2.29 -3.30
N HIS A 58 -24.74 -3.33 -3.10
CA HIS A 58 -25.16 -4.73 -3.21
C HIS A 58 -25.14 -5.49 -1.87
N ILE A 59 -24.27 -5.08 -0.94
CA ILE A 59 -24.04 -5.75 0.34
C ILE A 59 -24.26 -4.74 1.47
N LEU A 60 -25.40 -4.87 2.15
CA LEU A 60 -25.80 -3.98 3.26
C LEU A 60 -24.99 -4.22 4.53
N ASP A 61 -24.61 -5.47 4.79
CA ASP A 61 -23.80 -5.82 5.95
C ASP A 61 -22.35 -5.33 5.76
N GLU A 62 -21.94 -4.39 6.59
CA GLU A 62 -20.65 -3.70 6.45
C GLU A 62 -19.45 -4.63 6.64
N GLU A 63 -19.53 -5.56 7.59
CA GLU A 63 -18.45 -6.50 7.87
C GLU A 63 -18.26 -7.49 6.71
N THR A 64 -19.37 -8.07 6.22
CA THR A 64 -19.36 -8.94 5.04
C THR A 64 -18.86 -8.20 3.81
N ARG A 65 -19.30 -6.95 3.60
CA ARG A 65 -18.84 -6.10 2.51
C ARG A 65 -17.33 -5.88 2.56
N LYS A 66 -16.80 -5.46 3.71
CA LYS A 66 -15.35 -5.25 3.90
C LYS A 66 -14.58 -6.54 3.66
N ALA A 67 -15.03 -7.66 4.23
CA ALA A 67 -14.38 -8.95 4.06
C ALA A 67 -14.25 -9.34 2.58
N PHE A 68 -15.32 -9.18 1.79
CA PHE A 68 -15.29 -9.46 0.36
C PHE A 68 -14.39 -8.51 -0.42
N VAL A 69 -14.46 -7.21 -0.15
CA VAL A 69 -13.62 -6.22 -0.84
C VAL A 69 -12.14 -6.44 -0.53
N ILE A 70 -11.79 -6.70 0.73
CA ILE A 70 -10.43 -7.07 1.15
C ILE A 70 -9.98 -8.34 0.45
N ALA A 71 -10.82 -9.38 0.37
CA ALA A 71 -10.50 -10.63 -0.29
C ALA A 71 -10.20 -10.45 -1.79
N ILE A 72 -11.02 -9.65 -2.49
CA ILE A 72 -10.81 -9.29 -3.89
C ILE A 72 -9.51 -8.49 -4.04
N TYR A 73 -9.34 -7.43 -3.24
CA TYR A 73 -8.16 -6.58 -3.27
C TYR A 73 -6.88 -7.40 -3.07
N ARG A 74 -6.84 -8.27 -2.06
CA ARG A 74 -5.70 -9.15 -1.77
C ARG A 74 -5.35 -10.08 -2.94
N SER A 75 -6.38 -10.67 -3.55
CA SER A 75 -6.19 -11.57 -4.70
C SER A 75 -5.63 -10.81 -5.90
N VAL A 76 -6.09 -9.58 -6.13
CA VAL A 76 -5.59 -8.71 -7.21
C VAL A 76 -4.13 -8.29 -6.97
N GLN A 77 -3.74 -7.97 -5.74
CA GLN A 77 -2.36 -7.60 -5.39
C GLN A 77 -1.34 -8.70 -5.71
N CYS A 78 -1.77 -9.97 -5.72
CA CYS A 78 -0.91 -11.07 -6.14
C CYS A 78 -0.43 -10.88 -7.59
N TYR A 79 -1.27 -10.33 -8.47
CA TYR A 79 -1.00 -10.24 -9.90
C TYR A 79 -0.51 -8.85 -10.33
N VAL A 80 -0.95 -7.78 -9.67
CA VAL A 80 -0.60 -6.40 -10.06
C VAL A 80 0.89 -6.15 -9.99
N ARG A 81 1.43 -5.47 -11.00
CA ARG A 81 2.77 -4.87 -10.97
C ARG A 81 2.69 -3.38 -10.67
N THR A 82 3.72 -2.90 -10.00
CA THR A 82 3.87 -1.50 -9.62
C THR A 82 5.00 -0.85 -10.42
N GLN A 83 5.06 0.47 -10.33
CA GLN A 83 6.14 1.31 -10.83
C GLN A 83 6.50 2.35 -9.77
N PRO A 84 7.72 2.91 -9.80
CA PRO A 84 8.09 4.00 -8.92
C PRO A 84 7.14 5.19 -9.10
N VAL A 85 6.81 5.90 -8.02
CA VAL A 85 6.02 7.14 -8.11
C VAL A 85 6.80 8.23 -8.83
N GLU A 86 8.09 8.38 -8.50
CA GLU A 86 9.04 9.23 -9.22
C GLU A 86 10.19 8.37 -9.76
N PRO A 87 10.76 8.68 -10.93
CA PRO A 87 11.96 8.02 -11.44
C PRO A 87 13.13 8.01 -10.44
N GLU A 88 13.21 9.04 -9.59
CA GLU A 88 14.28 9.26 -8.62
C GLU A 88 14.10 8.48 -7.30
N ILE A 89 12.95 7.84 -7.06
CA ILE A 89 12.70 7.09 -5.80
C ILE A 89 13.73 5.99 -5.59
N VAL A 90 14.05 5.23 -6.64
CA VAL A 90 15.01 4.12 -6.56
C VAL A 90 16.42 4.59 -6.19
N PRO A 91 17.04 5.54 -6.93
CA PRO A 91 18.35 6.05 -6.55
C PRO A 91 18.33 6.81 -5.21
N LEU A 92 17.22 7.46 -4.85
CA LEU A 92 17.08 8.14 -3.55
C LEU A 92 17.13 7.15 -2.38
N ILE A 93 16.31 6.09 -2.41
CA ILE A 93 16.30 5.04 -1.38
C ILE A 93 17.70 4.45 -1.23
N LYS A 94 18.36 4.15 -2.35
CA LYS A 94 19.73 3.65 -2.34
C LYS A 94 20.70 4.66 -1.71
N ALA A 95 20.61 5.94 -2.06
CA ALA A 95 21.48 6.97 -1.51
C ALA A 95 21.29 7.16 0.00
N LEU A 96 20.06 7.04 0.52
CA LEU A 96 19.80 7.04 1.97
C LEU A 96 20.48 5.85 2.66
N GLN A 97 20.36 4.66 2.07
CA GLN A 97 20.99 3.44 2.59
C GLN A 97 22.52 3.49 2.53
N ASP A 98 23.09 3.96 1.42
CA ASP A 98 24.53 4.09 1.23
C ASP A 98 25.15 5.09 2.22
N LYS A 99 24.36 6.08 2.69
CA LYS A 99 24.73 7.02 3.76
C LYS A 99 24.59 6.44 5.17
N GLY A 100 24.06 5.22 5.31
CA GLY A 100 23.84 4.58 6.61
C GLY A 100 22.58 5.04 7.34
N VAL A 101 21.69 5.78 6.69
CA VAL A 101 20.43 6.22 7.30
C VAL A 101 19.55 5.00 7.57
N PHE A 102 18.98 4.91 8.77
CA PHE A 102 18.08 3.82 9.09
C PHE A 102 16.73 4.03 8.41
N LEU A 103 16.49 3.29 7.33
CA LEU A 103 15.27 3.36 6.51
C LEU A 103 14.35 2.16 6.77
N LEU A 104 13.07 2.44 6.99
CA LEU A 104 12.00 1.43 7.02
C LEU A 104 10.76 1.91 6.24
N ALA A 105 9.88 0.97 5.91
CA ALA A 105 8.55 1.28 5.40
C ALA A 105 7.48 1.04 6.46
N VAL A 106 6.43 1.87 6.45
CA VAL A 106 5.21 1.67 7.28
C VAL A 106 4.00 1.76 6.36
N THR A 107 3.35 0.63 6.11
CA THR A 107 2.29 0.50 5.11
C THR A 107 0.97 0.06 5.72
N ALA A 108 -0.13 0.60 5.20
CA ALA A 108 -1.48 0.14 5.55
C ALA A 108 -1.80 -1.26 4.98
N ARG A 109 -0.97 -1.80 4.09
CA ARG A 109 -1.14 -3.15 3.55
C ARG A 109 -1.13 -4.21 4.66
N ASP A 110 -1.91 -5.26 4.41
CA ASP A 110 -1.96 -6.43 5.27
C ASP A 110 -0.64 -7.22 5.24
N GLU A 111 -0.26 -7.85 6.35
CA GLU A 111 0.91 -8.73 6.46
C GLU A 111 0.77 -9.93 5.50
N CYS A 112 -0.45 -10.38 5.19
CA CYS A 112 -0.67 -11.44 4.21
C CYS A 112 -0.26 -11.04 2.77
N LEU A 113 -0.02 -9.75 2.50
CA LEU A 113 0.47 -9.23 1.22
C LEU A 113 1.99 -9.03 1.20
N LYS A 114 2.71 -9.53 2.20
CA LYS A 114 4.15 -9.35 2.33
C LYS A 114 4.93 -9.84 1.12
N GLU A 115 4.68 -11.05 0.63
CA GLU A 115 5.41 -11.59 -0.51
C GLU A 115 5.05 -10.85 -1.80
N ALA A 116 3.78 -10.46 -1.98
CA ALA A 116 3.36 -9.59 -3.07
C ALA A 116 4.07 -8.23 -3.02
N THR A 117 4.16 -7.62 -1.84
CA THR A 117 4.83 -6.33 -1.61
C THR A 117 6.33 -6.43 -1.88
N VAL A 118 7.00 -7.47 -1.38
CA VAL A 118 8.43 -7.70 -1.65
C VAL A 118 8.68 -7.95 -3.13
N ARG A 119 7.80 -8.69 -3.82
CA ARG A 119 7.87 -8.89 -5.27
C ARG A 119 7.75 -7.56 -6.01
N GLN A 120 6.74 -6.76 -5.70
CA GLN A 120 6.47 -5.46 -6.33
C GLN A 120 7.65 -4.49 -6.15
N LEU A 121 8.17 -4.34 -4.92
CA LEU A 121 9.35 -3.52 -4.67
C LEU A 121 10.58 -4.02 -5.44
N LYS A 122 10.78 -5.34 -5.50
CA LYS A 122 11.88 -5.94 -6.26
C LYS A 122 11.75 -5.68 -7.76
N ASP A 123 10.54 -5.79 -8.31
CA ASP A 123 10.25 -5.56 -9.74
C ASP A 123 10.62 -4.13 -10.15
N ILE A 124 10.48 -3.15 -9.25
CA ILE A 124 10.86 -1.75 -9.48
C ILE A 124 12.30 -1.41 -9.03
N GLY A 125 13.06 -2.38 -8.55
CA GLY A 125 14.45 -2.19 -8.11
C GLY A 125 14.61 -1.54 -6.74
N VAL A 126 13.55 -1.48 -5.93
CA VAL A 126 13.59 -0.97 -4.55
C VAL A 126 13.84 -2.12 -3.58
N LYS A 127 14.75 -1.91 -2.63
CA LYS A 127 14.97 -2.82 -1.51
C LYS A 127 14.83 -2.05 -0.22
N ILE A 128 13.82 -2.35 0.58
CA ILE A 128 13.65 -1.79 1.93
C ILE A 128 13.92 -2.92 2.93
N PRO A 129 14.84 -2.74 3.89
CA PRO A 129 15.27 -3.83 4.77
C PRO A 129 14.22 -4.24 5.81
N LEU A 130 13.31 -3.32 6.15
CA LEU A 130 12.27 -3.51 7.14
C LEU A 130 10.97 -2.87 6.68
N ILE A 131 9.89 -3.66 6.67
CA ILE A 131 8.54 -3.21 6.33
C ILE A 131 7.64 -3.54 7.52
N ILE A 132 6.94 -2.54 8.03
CA ILE A 132 5.92 -2.67 9.07
C ILE A 132 4.56 -2.68 8.37
N HIS A 133 3.87 -3.82 8.42
CA HIS A 133 2.50 -3.96 7.94
C HIS A 133 1.52 -3.57 9.05
N CYS A 134 0.55 -2.72 8.72
CA CYS A 134 -0.42 -2.21 9.70
C CYS A 134 -1.80 -2.87 9.62
N ASP A 135 -2.06 -3.70 8.61
CA ASP A 135 -3.35 -4.40 8.42
C ASP A 135 -4.55 -3.44 8.42
N GLY A 136 -4.42 -2.30 7.73
CA GLY A 136 -5.40 -1.20 7.73
C GLY A 136 -5.50 -0.42 9.05
N GLY A 137 -4.71 -0.76 10.07
CA GLY A 137 -4.69 -0.12 11.38
C GLY A 137 -3.87 1.17 11.46
N ASP A 138 -3.75 1.69 12.69
CA ASP A 138 -3.03 2.92 12.98
C ASP A 138 -1.50 2.74 12.84
N LYS A 139 -0.89 3.47 11.89
CA LYS A 139 0.57 3.43 11.62
C LYS A 139 1.40 3.88 12.82
N GLY A 140 0.93 4.86 13.60
CA GLY A 140 1.60 5.33 14.80
C GLY A 140 1.69 4.23 15.86
N HIS A 141 0.57 3.54 16.11
CA HIS A 141 0.52 2.43 17.06
C HIS A 141 1.47 1.30 16.66
N LYS A 142 1.46 0.89 15.39
CA LYS A 142 2.34 -0.18 14.87
C LYS A 142 3.82 0.21 14.92
N LEU A 143 4.15 1.46 14.60
CA LEU A 143 5.51 1.96 14.78
C LEU A 143 5.91 1.95 16.27
N LYS A 144 4.99 2.29 17.17
CA LYS A 144 5.25 2.20 18.62
C LYS A 144 5.58 0.78 19.06
N GLU A 145 4.78 -0.20 18.66
CA GLU A 145 5.02 -1.62 18.98
C GLU A 145 6.42 -2.06 18.53
N PHE A 146 6.81 -1.64 17.32
CA PHE A 146 8.15 -1.85 16.81
C PHE A 146 9.22 -1.17 17.69
N MET A 147 9.05 0.10 18.04
CA MET A 147 10.00 0.85 18.88
C MET A 147 10.14 0.24 20.27
N ASP A 148 9.03 -0.10 20.90
CA ASP A 148 8.99 -0.76 22.21
C ASP A 148 9.76 -2.08 22.18
N LYS A 149 9.60 -2.88 21.12
CA LYS A 149 10.26 -4.19 20.97
C LYS A 149 11.73 -4.09 20.60
N GLU A 150 12.07 -3.27 19.62
CA GLU A 150 13.38 -3.28 18.96
C GLU A 150 14.38 -2.31 19.59
N PHE A 151 13.88 -1.27 20.25
CA PHE A 151 14.71 -0.30 20.96
C PHE A 151 14.59 -0.46 22.46
N ILE A 152 13.41 -0.19 23.02
CA ILE A 152 13.22 -0.12 24.47
C ILE A 152 13.47 -1.49 25.12
N GLY A 153 12.80 -2.53 24.62
CA GLY A 153 12.90 -3.90 25.13
C GLY A 153 14.29 -4.52 24.96
N LYS A 154 15.10 -3.99 24.03
CA LYS A 154 16.50 -4.41 23.81
C LYS A 154 17.53 -3.46 24.44
N GLY A 155 17.08 -2.43 25.16
CA GLY A 155 17.96 -1.42 25.77
C GLY A 155 18.79 -0.61 24.77
N LYS A 156 18.32 -0.46 23.52
CA LYS A 156 18.98 0.38 22.51
C LYS A 156 18.49 1.82 22.61
N LYS A 157 19.37 2.77 22.23
CA LYS A 157 19.03 4.20 22.13
C LYS A 157 17.98 4.39 21.02
N LEU A 158 16.87 5.07 21.34
CA LEU A 158 15.88 5.52 20.35
C LEU A 158 16.50 6.54 19.39
N PRO A 159 16.01 6.65 18.14
CA PRO A 159 16.38 7.76 17.28
C PRO A 159 15.99 9.09 17.93
N SER A 160 16.78 10.15 17.73
CA SER A 160 16.43 11.48 18.24
C SER A 160 15.41 12.18 17.34
N HIS A 161 15.31 11.72 16.08
CA HIS A 161 14.46 12.31 15.05
C HIS A 161 13.89 11.25 14.10
N ILE A 162 12.62 11.41 13.73
CA ILE A 162 11.95 10.63 12.68
C ILE A 162 11.50 11.58 11.58
N VAL A 163 11.88 11.24 10.35
CA VAL A 163 11.36 11.86 9.13
C VAL A 163 10.42 10.86 8.45
N MET A 164 9.19 11.26 8.16
CA MET A 164 8.21 10.39 7.51
C MET A 164 7.62 11.01 6.23
N PHE A 165 7.49 10.19 5.20
CA PHE A 165 6.81 10.51 3.94
C PHE A 165 5.59 9.62 3.78
N ASP A 166 4.43 10.22 3.54
CA ASP A 166 3.15 9.53 3.39
C ASP A 166 2.19 10.40 2.57
N ASP A 167 1.38 9.81 1.69
CA ASP A 167 0.42 10.57 0.88
C ASP A 167 -0.78 11.07 1.70
N LYS A 168 -1.06 10.42 2.83
CA LYS A 168 -2.21 10.68 3.70
C LYS A 168 -1.78 11.38 4.99
N GLU A 169 -2.19 12.64 5.13
CA GLU A 169 -1.87 13.50 6.28
C GLU A 169 -2.21 12.85 7.64
N HIS A 170 -3.35 12.15 7.73
CA HIS A 170 -3.77 11.53 8.98
C HIS A 170 -2.81 10.44 9.47
N HIS A 171 -2.09 9.75 8.59
CA HIS A 171 -1.06 8.78 8.99
C HIS A 171 0.15 9.48 9.60
N LEU A 172 0.58 10.61 9.03
CA LEU A 172 1.65 11.45 9.60
C LEU A 172 1.26 11.97 10.98
N ILE A 173 0.00 12.37 11.14
CA ILE A 173 -0.59 12.80 12.42
C ILE A 173 -0.48 11.68 13.46
N CYS A 174 -0.95 10.47 13.15
CA CYS A 174 -0.90 9.34 14.09
C CYS A 174 0.54 9.00 14.51
N VAL A 175 1.49 9.01 13.56
CA VAL A 175 2.89 8.76 13.87
C VAL A 175 3.49 9.87 14.73
N ALA A 176 3.23 11.14 14.39
CA ALA A 176 3.71 12.29 15.16
C ALA A 176 3.28 12.18 16.64
N ASP A 177 1.99 11.91 16.90
CA ASP A 177 1.45 11.82 18.25
C ASP A 177 2.17 10.77 19.11
N VAL A 178 2.46 9.62 18.51
CA VAL A 178 3.16 8.53 19.19
C VAL A 178 4.62 8.90 19.45
N VAL A 179 5.36 9.34 18.43
CA VAL A 179 6.82 9.49 18.56
C VAL A 179 7.19 10.71 19.40
N GLU A 180 6.40 11.79 19.35
CA GLU A 180 6.57 12.95 20.22
C GLU A 180 6.33 12.59 21.68
N SER A 181 5.39 11.68 21.98
CA SER A 181 5.17 11.16 23.34
C SER A 181 6.36 10.36 23.89
N LEU A 182 7.22 9.84 23.01
CA LEU A 182 8.47 9.16 23.33
C LEU A 182 9.66 10.12 23.42
N GLY A 183 9.44 11.43 23.24
CA GLY A 183 10.49 12.45 23.22
C GLY A 183 11.32 12.46 21.94
N ILE A 184 10.82 11.88 20.86
CA ILE A 184 11.47 11.84 19.54
C ILE A 184 10.96 13.02 18.72
N SER A 185 11.86 13.78 18.09
CA SER A 185 11.47 14.86 17.18
C SER A 185 10.82 14.29 15.93
N PHE A 186 9.82 14.97 15.37
CA PHE A 186 9.13 14.51 14.17
C PHE A 186 9.19 15.54 13.03
N THR A 187 9.33 15.06 11.80
CA THR A 187 9.13 15.84 10.57
C THR A 187 8.33 15.00 9.59
N GLY A 188 7.12 15.43 9.31
CA GLY A 188 6.22 14.77 8.36
C GLY A 188 6.19 15.50 7.03
N PHE A 189 6.19 14.73 5.96
CA PHE A 189 6.03 15.24 4.60
C PHE A 189 4.80 14.59 3.98
N ARG A 190 3.74 15.39 3.83
CA ARG A 190 2.52 14.98 3.15
C ARG A 190 2.81 14.98 1.65
N TYR A 191 2.85 13.81 1.05
CA TYR A 191 3.30 13.64 -0.31
C TYR A 191 2.14 13.73 -1.30
N ALA A 192 2.14 14.76 -2.14
CA ALA A 192 0.99 15.14 -2.95
C ALA A 192 1.21 14.96 -4.46
N PHE A 193 2.15 14.09 -4.87
CA PHE A 193 2.53 13.90 -6.27
C PHE A 193 1.39 13.28 -7.09
N LEU A 194 0.71 12.27 -6.55
CA LEU A 194 -0.35 11.53 -7.25
C LEU A 194 -1.76 12.07 -7.03
N ASP A 195 -1.95 13.14 -6.25
CA ASP A 195 -3.29 13.68 -5.92
C ASP A 195 -4.19 13.87 -7.14
N GLU A 196 -3.66 14.51 -8.19
CA GLU A 196 -4.44 14.79 -9.39
C GLU A 196 -4.74 13.52 -10.17
N LYS A 197 -3.80 12.57 -10.18
CA LYS A 197 -4.01 11.27 -10.82
C LYS A 197 -5.11 10.47 -10.10
N VAL A 198 -5.08 10.44 -8.77
CA VAL A 198 -6.09 9.76 -7.94
C VAL A 198 -7.48 10.35 -8.19
N LYS A 199 -7.59 11.69 -8.35
CA LYS A 199 -8.86 12.35 -8.70
C LYS A 199 -9.39 11.98 -10.09
N GLN A 200 -8.50 11.60 -11.00
CA GLN A 200 -8.83 11.20 -12.38
C GLN A 200 -9.03 9.69 -12.54
N PHE A 201 -9.06 8.94 -11.42
CA PHE A 201 -9.29 7.50 -11.42
C PHE A 201 -10.58 7.11 -12.18
N ASP A 202 -10.49 6.03 -12.96
CA ASP A 202 -11.57 5.54 -13.80
C ASP A 202 -11.91 4.08 -13.46
N MET A 203 -13.02 3.90 -12.73
CA MET A 203 -13.49 2.58 -12.31
C MET A 203 -13.80 1.67 -13.50
N SER A 204 -14.23 2.23 -14.64
CA SER A 204 -14.57 1.44 -15.82
C SER A 204 -13.33 0.78 -16.43
N LYS A 205 -12.20 1.50 -16.46
CA LYS A 205 -10.90 0.92 -16.86
C LYS A 205 -10.43 -0.16 -15.90
N ALA A 206 -10.49 0.10 -14.60
CA ALA A 206 -10.11 -0.88 -13.58
C ALA A 206 -10.95 -2.17 -13.68
N ASN A 207 -12.24 -2.06 -13.98
CA ASN A 207 -13.13 -3.20 -14.21
C ASN A 207 -12.74 -4.00 -15.47
N GLY A 208 -12.40 -3.31 -16.56
CA GLY A 208 -11.86 -3.96 -17.77
C GLY A 208 -10.55 -4.71 -17.50
N GLU A 209 -9.67 -4.13 -16.68
CA GLU A 209 -8.42 -4.77 -16.24
C GLU A 209 -8.68 -5.96 -15.30
N LEU A 210 -9.69 -5.87 -14.42
CA LEU A 210 -10.09 -6.97 -13.54
C LEU A 210 -10.63 -8.15 -14.35
N ALA A 211 -11.45 -7.88 -15.37
CA ALA A 211 -12.00 -8.90 -16.26
C ALA A 211 -10.89 -9.74 -16.92
N TYR A 212 -9.72 -9.15 -17.20
CA TYR A 212 -8.58 -9.86 -17.76
C TYR A 212 -7.99 -10.92 -16.81
N ILE A 213 -7.89 -10.59 -15.52
CA ILE A 213 -7.33 -11.50 -14.51
C ILE A 213 -8.39 -12.32 -13.78
N LYS A 214 -9.68 -12.16 -14.14
CA LYS A 214 -10.81 -12.79 -13.45
C LYS A 214 -10.62 -14.30 -13.31
N GLU A 215 -10.22 -14.99 -14.37
CA GLU A 215 -9.99 -16.44 -14.38
C GLU A 215 -8.80 -16.89 -13.51
N TRP A 216 -7.94 -15.95 -13.09
CA TRP A 216 -6.82 -16.24 -12.19
C TRP A 216 -7.22 -16.06 -10.72
N LEU A 217 -8.37 -15.43 -10.45
CA LEU A 217 -8.88 -15.29 -9.10
C LEU A 217 -9.31 -16.65 -8.53
N PRO A 218 -9.25 -16.81 -7.20
CA PRO A 218 -9.82 -17.98 -6.55
C PRO A 218 -11.32 -18.12 -6.84
N GLU A 219 -11.78 -19.37 -7.01
CA GLU A 219 -13.16 -19.69 -7.42
C GLU A 219 -14.21 -19.08 -6.48
N LEU A 220 -13.92 -19.04 -5.18
CA LEU A 220 -14.76 -18.44 -4.15
C LEU A 220 -15.07 -16.94 -4.40
N LEU A 221 -14.21 -16.24 -5.13
CA LEU A 221 -14.40 -14.82 -5.42
C LEU A 221 -15.14 -14.55 -6.72
N LEU A 222 -15.24 -15.52 -7.62
CA LEU A 222 -15.86 -15.32 -8.94
C LEU A 222 -17.33 -14.92 -8.80
N ASP A 223 -18.06 -15.62 -7.93
CA ASP A 223 -19.46 -15.31 -7.61
C ASP A 223 -19.62 -13.89 -7.07
N THR A 224 -18.69 -13.42 -6.23
CA THR A 224 -18.74 -12.07 -5.67
C THR A 224 -18.40 -11.02 -6.72
N VAL A 225 -17.39 -11.27 -7.56
CA VAL A 225 -17.03 -10.39 -8.69
C VAL A 225 -18.22 -10.23 -9.65
N ASP A 226 -18.96 -11.31 -9.90
CA ASP A 226 -20.14 -11.29 -10.76
C ASP A 226 -21.34 -10.60 -10.09
N LYS A 227 -21.61 -10.87 -8.81
CA LYS A 227 -22.66 -10.18 -8.04
C LYS A 227 -22.47 -8.67 -7.96
N LEU A 228 -21.22 -8.22 -7.96
CA LEU A 228 -20.84 -6.81 -7.89
C LEU A 228 -20.66 -6.17 -9.28
N HIS A 229 -20.91 -6.92 -10.37
CA HIS A 229 -20.78 -6.43 -11.75
C HIS A 229 -19.41 -5.78 -12.06
N LEU A 230 -18.34 -6.23 -11.39
CA LEU A 230 -17.01 -5.60 -11.45
C LEU A 230 -16.20 -5.95 -12.69
N ALA A 231 -16.63 -6.96 -13.45
CA ALA A 231 -15.89 -7.51 -14.58
C ALA A 231 -16.77 -7.65 -15.83
N GLU A 232 -17.83 -6.85 -15.95
CA GLU A 232 -18.61 -6.80 -17.17
C GLU A 232 -17.77 -6.20 -18.30
N THR A 233 -17.52 -7.00 -19.33
CA THR A 233 -16.76 -6.56 -20.51
C THR A 233 -17.57 -5.51 -21.27
N ASP A 234 -17.18 -4.24 -21.19
CA ASP A 234 -17.59 -3.25 -22.18
C ASP A 234 -16.93 -3.62 -23.52
N PRO A 235 -17.70 -3.91 -24.59
CA PRO A 235 -17.17 -4.18 -25.92
C PRO A 235 -16.27 -3.06 -26.47
N ALA A 236 -16.42 -1.82 -25.97
CA ALA A 236 -15.57 -0.68 -26.32
C ALA A 236 -14.24 -0.64 -25.55
N LEU A 237 -14.14 -1.33 -24.41
CA LEU A 237 -12.93 -1.50 -23.60
C LEU A 237 -12.15 -2.77 -24.00
N THR A 238 -12.08 -3.08 -25.30
CA THR A 238 -11.08 -4.05 -25.77
C THR A 238 -9.70 -3.56 -25.34
N LEU A 239 -9.16 -4.20 -24.29
CA LEU A 239 -7.81 -3.97 -23.80
C LEU A 239 -6.88 -3.98 -25.02
N SER A 240 -6.16 -2.88 -25.24
CA SER A 240 -5.30 -2.80 -26.42
C SER A 240 -4.33 -3.99 -26.44
N PRO A 241 -3.95 -4.54 -27.61
CA PRO A 241 -2.95 -5.60 -27.70
C PRO A 241 -1.64 -5.30 -26.93
N THR A 242 -1.38 -4.02 -26.66
CA THR A 242 -0.28 -3.51 -25.82
C THR A 242 -0.43 -3.85 -24.33
N LEU A 243 -1.65 -3.88 -23.78
CA LEU A 243 -1.92 -4.40 -22.42
C LEU A 243 -1.67 -5.90 -22.36
N MET A 244 -2.02 -6.63 -23.42
CA MET A 244 -1.86 -8.08 -23.56
C MET A 244 -0.40 -8.55 -23.65
N THR A 245 0.53 -7.68 -24.07
CA THR A 245 1.92 -8.06 -24.42
C THR A 245 2.99 -7.56 -23.45
N ARG A 246 2.65 -6.68 -22.51
CA ARG A 246 3.65 -5.94 -21.70
C ARG A 246 3.92 -6.49 -20.30
N GLY A 247 3.35 -7.63 -19.92
CA GLY A 247 3.62 -8.21 -18.60
C GLY A 247 3.22 -7.28 -17.45
N PHE A 248 2.12 -6.54 -17.60
CA PHE A 248 1.57 -5.67 -16.54
C PHE A 248 1.05 -6.45 -15.32
N PHE A 249 0.77 -7.74 -15.53
CA PHE A 249 0.49 -8.68 -14.46
C PHE A 249 1.64 -9.69 -14.33
N ALA A 250 1.92 -10.12 -13.11
CA ALA A 250 2.77 -11.27 -12.87
C ALA A 250 2.02 -12.55 -13.25
N LEU A 251 2.64 -13.37 -14.11
CA LEU A 251 2.13 -14.70 -14.49
C LEU A 251 2.42 -15.78 -13.43
N GLU A 252 3.29 -15.49 -12.45
CA GLU A 252 3.79 -16.45 -11.45
C GLU A 252 3.51 -16.13 -9.96
N PRO A 253 2.34 -15.63 -9.56
CA PRO A 253 1.81 -15.98 -8.25
C PRO A 253 1.13 -17.33 -8.42
N SER A 254 1.54 -18.36 -7.66
CA SER A 254 0.77 -19.60 -7.66
C SER A 254 -0.64 -19.28 -7.17
N ARG A 255 -1.68 -19.85 -7.79
CA ARG A 255 -3.08 -19.75 -7.30
C ARG A 255 -3.18 -20.12 -5.81
N GLN A 256 -2.25 -20.95 -5.33
CA GLN A 256 -2.06 -21.34 -3.94
C GLN A 256 -1.66 -20.16 -3.03
N TYR A 257 -0.84 -19.22 -3.50
CA TYR A 257 -0.51 -18.00 -2.76
C TYR A 257 -1.72 -17.08 -2.61
N ALA A 258 -2.48 -16.86 -3.70
CA ALA A 258 -3.73 -16.10 -3.62
C ALA A 258 -4.73 -16.73 -2.62
N LEU A 259 -4.80 -18.06 -2.56
CA LEU A 259 -5.61 -18.78 -1.57
C LEU A 259 -5.13 -18.59 -0.12
N GLN A 260 -3.82 -18.43 0.12
CA GLN A 260 -3.29 -18.14 1.45
C GLN A 260 -3.70 -16.73 1.92
N CYS A 261 -3.73 -15.75 1.01
CA CYS A 261 -4.24 -14.40 1.32
C CYS A 261 -5.76 -14.38 1.55
N LEU A 262 -6.46 -15.46 1.17
CA LEU A 262 -7.90 -15.68 1.36
C LEU A 262 -8.26 -16.46 2.61
N GLU A 263 -7.38 -16.60 3.60
CA GLU A 263 -7.80 -17.05 4.94
C GLU A 263 -8.75 -16.00 5.56
N ILE A 264 -9.99 -16.03 5.07
CA ILE A 264 -11.19 -15.54 5.70
C ILE A 264 -11.24 -16.26 7.04
N SER A 265 -11.28 -15.49 8.13
CA SER A 265 -11.31 -16.05 9.49
C SER A 265 -12.36 -17.17 9.55
N GLU A 266 -12.07 -18.28 10.24
CA GLU A 266 -13.01 -19.43 10.31
C GLU A 266 -14.40 -19.02 10.84
N SER A 267 -14.50 -17.89 11.55
CA SER A 267 -15.77 -17.30 11.99
C SER A 267 -16.67 -16.72 10.88
N ASP A 268 -16.13 -16.43 9.70
CA ASP A 268 -16.89 -15.81 8.60
C ASP A 268 -17.46 -16.86 7.62
N ARG A 269 -16.92 -18.08 7.62
CA ARG A 269 -17.40 -19.20 6.77
C ARG A 269 -18.80 -19.69 7.13
N THR A 270 -19.24 -19.49 8.37
CA THR A 270 -20.53 -19.98 8.88
C THR A 270 -21.69 -19.01 8.68
N LYS A 271 -21.44 -17.77 8.19
CA LYS A 271 -22.49 -16.76 7.96
C LYS A 271 -22.92 -16.60 6.49
N THR A 272 -22.24 -17.27 5.56
CA THR A 272 -22.43 -17.06 4.11
C THR A 272 -23.41 -18.02 3.43
N LEU A 273 -24.15 -18.86 4.18
CA LEU A 273 -25.13 -19.81 3.63
C LEU A 273 -26.45 -19.92 4.44
N SER A 274 -26.91 -18.83 5.07
CA SER A 274 -28.26 -18.75 5.64
C SER A 274 -29.03 -17.56 5.11
#